data_AF-A0A7J9KG77-F1
#
_entry.id   AF-A0A7J9KG77-F1
#
_cell.length_a   1.000
_cell.length_b   1.000
_cell.length_c   1.000
_cell.angle_alpha   90.00
_cell.angle_beta   90.00
_cell.angle_gamma   90.00
#
_symmetry.space_group_name_H-M   'P 1'
#
loop_
_entity.id
_entity.type
_entity.pdbx_description
1 polymer ?
#
loop_
_entity_poly.entity_id
_entity_poly.type
_entity_poly.pdbx_seq_one_letter_code
_entity_poly.pdbx_strand_id
1 'polypeptide(L)'
;MLSAVEECVGKLEESMEDAKESDNAFGESIEDLMEQSRKGVSRTTLSNEDVPKPKEFVGTRSACDVDNFLWRMENYFRAKGIVDDVVKGRTTDKR
;
A
#
# COMPACT_ATOMS: atom_id res chain seq x y z
N MET A 1 -35.30 -6.05 34.97
CA MET A 1 -34.83 -6.49 33.63
C MET A 1 -34.40 -5.29 32.79
N LEU A 2 -35.21 -4.23 32.65
CA LEU A 2 -34.85 -3.02 31.89
C LEU A 2 -33.52 -2.38 32.35
N SER A 3 -33.27 -2.27 33.65
CA SER A 3 -32.03 -1.67 34.18
C SER A 3 -30.75 -2.41 33.80
N ALA A 4 -30.82 -3.74 33.63
CA ALA A 4 -29.66 -4.53 33.21
C ALA A 4 -29.36 -4.37 31.72
N VAL A 5 -30.40 -4.10 30.91
CA VAL A 5 -30.24 -3.78 29.48
C VAL A 5 -29.62 -2.40 29.31
N GLU A 6 -30.10 -1.40 30.06
CA GLU A 6 -29.54 -0.04 30.04
C GLU A 6 -28.06 -0.02 30.45
N GLU A 7 -27.69 -0.79 31.48
CA GLU A 7 -26.29 -0.94 31.91
C GLU A 7 -25.40 -1.58 30.83
N CYS A 8 -25.88 -2.64 30.16
CA CYS A 8 -25.13 -3.28 29.08
C CYS A 8 -24.99 -2.39 27.84
N VAL A 9 -26.00 -1.59 27.52
CA VAL A 9 -25.94 -0.62 26.42
C VAL A 9 -24.92 0.48 26.73
N GLY A 10 -24.91 1.01 27.96
CA GLY A 10 -23.92 2.02 28.36
C GLY A 10 -22.47 1.51 28.27
N LYS A 11 -22.21 0.28 28.73
CA LYS A 11 -20.88 -0.36 28.61
C LYS A 11 -20.46 -0.59 27.16
N LEU A 12 -21.42 -0.90 26.29
CA LEU A 12 -21.16 -1.09 24.87
C LEU A 12 -20.83 0.25 24.19
N GLU A 13 -21.56 1.32 24.53
CA GLU A 13 -21.28 2.67 24.04
C GLU A 13 -19.88 3.15 24.42
N GLU A 14 -19.48 2.97 25.69
CA GLU A 14 -18.13 3.28 26.17
C GLU A 14 -17.06 2.52 25.37
N SER A 15 -17.21 1.20 25.21
CA SER A 15 -16.24 0.39 24.44
C SER A 15 -16.16 0.76 22.96
N MET A 16 -17.25 1.28 22.39
CA MET A 16 -17.29 1.75 21.01
C MET A 16 -16.58 3.10 20.88
N GLU A 17 -16.61 3.94 21.90
CA GLU A 17 -15.88 5.20 21.93
C GLU A 17 -14.38 4.97 22.02
N ASP A 18 -13.93 4.04 22.89
CA ASP A 18 -12.53 3.61 22.96
C ASP A 18 -12.03 3.03 21.63
N ALA A 19 -12.85 2.19 20.97
CA ALA A 19 -12.51 1.60 19.69
C ALA A 19 -12.33 2.67 18.60
N LYS A 20 -13.23 3.68 18.55
CA LYS A 20 -13.13 4.80 17.61
C LYS A 20 -11.87 5.62 17.83
N GLU A 21 -11.49 5.87 19.08
CA GLU A 21 -10.25 6.59 19.39
C GLU A 21 -9.03 5.81 18.90
N SER A 22 -9.02 4.48 19.11
CA SER A 22 -7.92 3.63 18.64
C SER A 22 -7.79 3.57 17.12
N ASP A 23 -8.92 3.53 16.39
CA ASP A 23 -8.94 3.55 14.92
C ASP A 23 -8.44 4.89 14.38
N ASN A 24 -8.84 6.01 15.00
CA ASN A 24 -8.35 7.34 14.64
C ASN A 24 -6.85 7.47 14.87
N ALA A 25 -6.36 7.07 16.04
CA ALA A 25 -4.94 7.11 16.38
C ALA A 25 -4.09 6.23 15.43
N PHE A 26 -4.63 5.07 15.03
CA PHE A 26 -3.98 4.22 14.04
C PHE A 26 -3.94 4.87 12.65
N GLY A 27 -5.02 5.54 12.24
CA GLY A 27 -5.08 6.31 11.00
C GLY A 27 -4.05 7.43 10.92
N GLU A 28 -3.92 8.23 11.99
CA GLU A 28 -2.92 9.31 12.09
C GLU A 28 -1.48 8.75 11.99
N SER A 29 -1.19 7.64 12.66
CA SER A 29 0.11 6.97 12.60
C SER A 29 0.49 6.50 11.18
N ILE A 30 -0.49 6.01 10.41
CA ILE A 30 -0.29 5.66 8.99
C ILE A 30 -0.02 6.90 8.16
N GLU A 31 -0.77 7.98 8.38
CA GLU A 31 -0.62 9.22 7.63
C GLU A 31 0.77 9.85 7.87
N ASP A 32 1.24 9.86 9.11
CA ASP A 32 2.60 10.28 9.47
C ASP A 32 3.67 9.40 8.79
N LEU A 33 3.48 8.08 8.75
CA LEU A 33 4.41 7.17 8.08
C LEU A 33 4.45 7.41 6.56
N MET A 34 3.29 7.66 5.94
CA MET A 34 3.21 8.01 4.52
C MET A 34 3.87 9.37 4.22
N GLU A 35 3.70 10.34 5.10
CA GLU A 35 4.28 11.68 4.97
C GLU A 35 5.81 11.67 5.15
N GLN A 36 6.33 10.85 6.06
CA GLN A 36 7.78 10.61 6.17
C GLN A 36 8.36 10.00 4.89
N SER A 37 7.62 9.08 4.26
CA SER A 37 8.04 8.48 2.99
C SER A 37 8.03 9.51 1.84
N ARG A 38 7.06 10.43 1.80
CA ARG A 38 7.04 11.54 0.83
C ARG A 38 8.19 12.53 1.02
N LYS A 39 8.54 12.85 2.27
CA LYS A 39 9.64 13.77 2.60
C LYS A 39 11.03 13.13 2.46
N GLY A 40 11.13 11.80 2.56
CA GLY A 40 12.37 11.04 2.40
C GLY A 40 12.79 10.77 0.95
N VAL A 41 11.90 10.94 -0.03
CA VAL A 41 12.24 10.82 -1.45
C VAL A 41 12.50 12.21 -2.00
N SER A 42 13.73 12.70 -1.79
CA SER A 42 14.33 13.57 -2.80
C SER A 42 14.19 12.81 -4.11
N ARG A 43 13.33 13.31 -5.01
CA ARG A 43 13.24 12.85 -6.40
C ARG A 43 14.56 13.20 -7.10
N THR A 44 15.65 12.56 -6.70
CA THR A 44 16.74 12.31 -7.61
C THR A 44 16.13 11.40 -8.67
N THR A 45 16.22 11.84 -9.91
CA THR A 45 16.03 10.97 -11.05
C THR A 45 16.98 9.80 -10.87
N LEU A 46 16.51 8.70 -10.25
CA LEU A 46 17.21 7.44 -10.23
C LEU A 46 17.34 7.06 -11.70
N SER A 47 18.53 7.28 -12.24
CA SER A 47 18.93 6.73 -13.53
C SER A 47 18.47 5.28 -13.54
N ASN A 48 17.82 4.85 -14.62
CA ASN A 48 17.25 3.50 -14.79
C ASN A 48 18.21 2.33 -14.46
N GLU A 49 19.49 2.62 -14.30
CA GLU A 49 20.58 1.71 -13.94
C GLU A 49 20.71 1.48 -12.42
N ASP A 50 20.20 2.37 -11.56
CA ASP A 50 20.36 2.31 -10.10
C ASP A 50 19.25 1.50 -9.40
N VAL A 51 18.28 0.99 -10.14
CA VAL A 51 17.21 0.13 -9.58
C VAL A 51 17.68 -1.34 -9.61
N PRO A 52 18.04 -1.94 -8.47
CA PRO A 52 18.47 -3.34 -8.43
C PRO A 52 17.33 -4.27 -8.86
N LYS A 53 17.68 -5.28 -9.66
CA LYS A 53 16.71 -6.29 -10.12
C LYS A 53 16.10 -7.04 -8.93
N PRO A 54 14.77 -7.25 -8.89
CA PRO A 54 14.15 -8.07 -7.86
C PRO A 54 14.67 -9.49 -7.93
N LYS A 55 14.73 -10.17 -6.79
CA LYS A 55 15.09 -11.58 -6.71
C LYS A 55 14.06 -12.42 -7.45
N GLU A 56 14.52 -13.44 -8.16
CA GLU A 56 13.65 -14.38 -8.87
C GLU A 56 12.68 -15.09 -7.91
N PHE A 57 11.47 -15.33 -8.39
CA PHE A 57 10.49 -16.12 -7.66
C PHE A 57 10.85 -17.59 -7.76
N VAL A 58 11.09 -18.22 -6.62
CA VAL A 58 11.52 -19.64 -6.54
C VAL A 58 10.37 -20.64 -6.70
N GLY A 59 9.15 -20.17 -6.96
CA GLY A 59 8.00 -21.04 -7.25
C GLY A 59 7.30 -21.62 -6.02
N THR A 60 7.45 -21.01 -4.83
CA THR A 60 6.78 -21.47 -3.61
C THR A 60 5.26 -21.37 -3.74
N ARG A 61 4.52 -22.42 -3.38
CA ARG A 61 3.05 -22.41 -3.35
C ARG A 61 2.51 -21.75 -2.07
N SER A 62 2.97 -20.54 -1.79
CA SER A 62 2.56 -19.71 -0.67
C SER A 62 1.95 -18.43 -1.21
N ALA A 63 0.70 -18.13 -0.85
CA ALA A 63 0.01 -16.92 -1.28
C ALA A 63 0.79 -15.65 -0.86
N CYS A 64 1.31 -15.65 0.37
CA CYS A 64 2.13 -14.56 0.90
C CYS A 64 3.41 -14.33 0.06
N ASP A 65 4.08 -15.39 -0.39
CA ASP A 65 5.28 -15.26 -1.22
C ASP A 65 4.98 -14.74 -2.62
N VAL A 66 3.83 -15.14 -3.18
CA VAL A 66 3.34 -14.64 -4.47
C VAL A 66 2.98 -13.16 -4.36
N ASP A 67 2.24 -12.76 -3.33
CA ASP A 67 1.84 -11.36 -3.11
C ASP A 67 3.06 -10.45 -2.91
N ASN A 68 4.01 -10.89 -2.09
CA ASN A 68 5.27 -10.18 -1.87
C ASN A 68 6.07 -10.04 -3.17
N PHE A 69 6.09 -11.07 -4.02
CA PHE A 69 6.78 -11.02 -5.30
C PHE A 69 6.12 -10.01 -6.25
N LEU A 70 4.79 -10.04 -6.38
CA LEU A 70 4.05 -9.13 -7.25
C LEU A 70 4.24 -7.67 -6.84
N TRP A 71 4.16 -7.38 -5.54
CA TRP A 71 4.39 -6.04 -5.01
C TRP A 71 5.80 -5.52 -5.34
N ARG A 72 6.83 -6.36 -5.18
CA ARG A 72 8.22 -6.00 -5.53
C ARG A 72 8.40 -5.75 -7.02
N MET A 73 7.74 -6.51 -7.88
CA MET A 73 7.78 -6.34 -9.33
C MET A 73 7.11 -5.03 -9.76
N GLU A 74 5.94 -4.71 -9.20
CA GLU A 74 5.24 -3.46 -9.49
C GLU A 74 6.10 -2.24 -9.11
N ASN A 75 6.68 -2.27 -7.91
CA ASN A 75 7.56 -1.21 -7.44
C ASN A 75 8.83 -1.07 -8.30
N TYR A 76 9.40 -2.19 -8.76
CA TYR A 76 10.55 -2.19 -9.66
C TYR A 76 10.26 -1.52 -10.99
N PHE A 77 9.15 -1.85 -11.64
CA PHE A 77 8.77 -1.25 -12.92
C PHE A 77 8.42 0.24 -12.77
N ARG A 78 7.74 0.61 -11.67
CA ARG A 78 7.46 1.99 -11.30
C ARG A 78 8.73 2.82 -11.12
N ALA A 79 9.72 2.28 -10.40
CA ALA A 79 11.02 2.93 -10.19
C ALA A 79 11.83 3.06 -11.49
N LYS A 80 11.69 2.11 -12.41
CA LYS A 80 12.27 2.17 -13.76
C LYS A 80 11.49 3.02 -14.76
N GLY A 81 10.40 3.66 -14.35
CA GLY A 81 9.55 4.41 -15.27
C GLY A 81 8.98 3.56 -16.42
N ILE A 82 8.95 2.23 -16.26
CA ILE A 82 8.29 1.29 -17.19
C ILE A 82 6.81 1.28 -16.83
N VAL A 83 6.20 2.46 -16.91
CA VAL A 83 4.76 2.65 -16.82
C VAL A 83 4.40 3.39 -18.11
N ASP A 84 3.94 2.60 -19.08
CA ASP A 84 3.07 3.05 -20.18
C ASP A 84 3.68 3.70 -21.45
N ASP A 85 4.79 3.17 -21.97
CA ASP A 85 5.19 3.45 -23.37
C ASP A 85 4.56 2.50 -24.41
N VAL A 86 3.76 1.51 -23.98
CA VAL A 86 3.16 0.49 -24.88
C VAL A 86 1.88 0.97 -25.57
N VAL A 87 1.21 2.02 -25.07
CA VAL A 87 -0.04 2.53 -25.69
C VAL A 87 0.22 3.51 -26.84
N LYS A 88 1.47 3.98 -27.03
CA LYS A 88 1.85 4.90 -28.11
C LYS A 88 2.51 4.22 -29.32
N GLY A 89 2.30 2.92 -29.49
CA GLY A 89 2.55 2.18 -30.72
C GLY A 89 1.42 2.28 -31.76
N ARG A 90 0.47 3.21 -31.60
CA ARG A 90 -0.49 3.57 -32.68
C ARG A 90 0.21 4.44 -33.73
N THR A 91 1.29 3.93 -34.33
CA THR A 91 1.71 4.38 -35.65
C THR A 91 0.83 3.66 -36.66
N THR A 92 -0.12 4.42 -37.19
CA THR A 92 -0.76 4.18 -38.46
C THR A 92 0.28 3.75 -39.51
N ASP A 93 0.39 2.46 -39.80
CA ASP A 93 0.99 2.00 -41.05
C ASP A 93 -0.17 1.68 -42.02
N LYS A 94 -0.52 2.69 -42.81
CA LYS A 94 -1.25 2.49 -44.06
C LYS A 94 -0.21 2.17 -45.12
N ARG A 95 -0.17 0.93 -45.57
CA ARG A 95 0.15 0.60 -46.96
C ARG A 95 -0.61 -0.61 -47.43
#